data_AF-A0A850LV84-F1
#
_entry.id   AF-A0A850LV84-F1
#
_cell.length_a   1.000
_cell.length_b   1.000
_cell.length_c   1.000
_cell.angle_alpha   90.00
_cell.angle_beta   90.00
_cell.angle_gamma   90.00
#
_symmetry.space_group_name_H-M   'P 1'
#
loop_
_entity.id
_entity.type
_entity.pdbx_description
1 polymer ?
#
loop_
_entity_poly.entity_id
_entity_poly.type
_entity_poly.pdbx_seq_one_letter_code
_entity_poly.pdbx_strand_id
1 'polypeptide(L)'
;MDISPKIKNSIKVFASEAGRFKLEDLANIVGVDRKQVEEILNNLISIGELEGSFANKNSEFVTKVKLKQEVLMILENPSLIEPFNYVREKKASVEEGKNIVISTLTGVNKCPKCNISLESGGKFCPQCGEPVG
;
A
#
# COMPACT_ATOMS: atom_id res chain seq x y z
N MET A 1 7.08 -31.11 3.39
CA MET A 1 8.44 -30.70 3.80
C MET A 1 8.48 -30.83 5.32
N ASP A 2 9.29 -31.73 5.89
CA ASP A 2 9.33 -31.95 7.33
C ASP A 2 10.13 -30.84 8.02
N ILE A 3 9.41 -29.86 8.57
CA ILE A 3 10.00 -28.78 9.35
C ILE A 3 9.97 -29.20 10.82
N SER A 4 11.13 -29.11 11.48
CA SER A 4 11.25 -29.51 12.90
C SER A 4 10.23 -28.76 13.78
N PRO A 5 9.52 -29.46 14.69
CA PRO A 5 8.62 -28.83 15.66
C PRO A 5 9.26 -27.69 16.46
N LYS A 6 10.58 -27.78 16.71
CA LYS A 6 11.36 -26.76 17.40
C LYS A 6 11.39 -25.44 16.61
N ILE A 7 11.53 -25.51 15.29
CA ILE A 7 11.58 -24.32 14.40
C ILE A 7 10.19 -23.66 14.35
N LYS A 8 9.13 -24.47 14.17
CA LYS A 8 7.74 -23.98 14.21
C LYS A 8 7.45 -23.21 15.51
N ASN A 9 7.84 -23.79 16.65
CA ASN A 9 7.64 -23.14 17.94
C ASN A 9 8.47 -21.86 18.10
N SER A 10 9.72 -21.87 17.64
CA SER A 10 10.60 -20.68 17.70
C SER A 10 10.02 -19.51 16.89
N ILE A 11 9.52 -19.79 15.68
CA ILE A 11 8.86 -18.79 14.84
C ILE A 11 7.59 -18.24 15.50
N LYS A 12 6.77 -19.12 16.10
CA LYS A 12 5.54 -18.70 16.80
C LYS A 12 5.83 -17.77 17.97
N VAL A 13 6.81 -18.12 18.82
CA VAL A 13 7.22 -17.32 19.97
C VAL A 13 7.75 -15.97 19.49
N PHE A 14 8.69 -15.97 18.55
CA PHE A 14 9.26 -14.75 17.98
C PHE A 14 8.17 -13.84 17.40
N ALA A 15 7.24 -14.40 16.61
CA ALA A 15 6.19 -13.61 15.98
C ALA A 15 5.28 -12.93 17.02
N SER A 16 4.98 -13.65 18.11
CA SER A 16 4.13 -13.16 19.20
C SER A 16 4.82 -12.04 20.00
N GLU A 17 6.14 -12.12 20.17
CA GLU A 17 6.94 -11.14 20.92
C GLU A 17 7.29 -9.90 20.09
N ALA A 18 7.82 -10.10 18.88
CA ALA A 18 8.26 -9.00 18.02
C ALA A 18 7.09 -8.16 17.48
N GLY A 19 5.96 -8.82 17.19
CA GLY A 19 4.74 -8.19 16.70
C GLY A 19 4.80 -7.71 15.25
N ARG A 20 5.87 -7.03 14.80
CA ARG A 20 6.10 -6.64 13.40
C ARG A 20 7.56 -6.90 13.03
N PHE A 21 7.80 -7.60 11.92
CA PHE A 21 9.15 -7.94 11.48
C PHE A 21 9.21 -8.29 9.99
N LYS A 22 10.40 -8.23 9.39
CA LYS A 22 10.65 -8.74 8.04
C LYS A 22 10.85 -10.24 8.08
N LEU A 23 10.31 -10.94 7.09
CA LEU A 23 10.48 -12.39 6.97
C LEU A 23 11.96 -12.77 6.81
N GLU A 24 12.74 -11.95 6.09
CA GLU A 24 14.17 -12.17 5.87
C GLU A 24 14.96 -12.15 7.19
N ASP A 25 14.64 -11.20 8.07
CA ASP A 25 15.31 -11.08 9.37
C ASP A 25 15.04 -12.32 10.22
N LEU A 26 13.78 -12.77 10.27
CA LEU A 26 13.43 -13.99 10.99
C LEU A 26 14.10 -15.23 10.36
N ALA A 27 14.07 -15.35 9.03
CA ALA A 27 14.71 -16.44 8.30
C ALA A 27 16.20 -16.58 8.66
N ASN A 28 16.92 -15.46 8.70
CA ASN A 28 18.32 -15.41 9.13
C ASN A 28 18.51 -15.80 10.59
N ILE A 29 17.61 -15.37 11.49
CA ILE A 29 17.67 -15.70 12.93
C ILE A 29 17.48 -17.20 13.17
N VAL A 30 16.49 -17.81 12.54
CA VAL A 30 16.19 -19.25 12.72
C VAL A 30 16.99 -20.18 11.80
N GLY A 31 17.73 -19.63 10.83
CA GLY A 31 18.58 -20.38 9.92
C GLY A 31 17.80 -21.22 8.90
N VAL A 32 16.72 -20.67 8.34
CA VAL A 32 15.86 -21.33 7.33
C VAL A 32 15.58 -20.40 6.16
N ASP A 33 15.05 -20.92 5.05
CA ASP A 33 14.67 -20.10 3.90
C ASP A 33 13.44 -19.22 4.19
N ARG A 34 13.41 -18.01 3.60
CA ARG A 34 12.27 -17.08 3.73
C ARG A 34 10.93 -17.72 3.39
N LYS A 35 10.87 -18.59 2.36
CA LYS A 35 9.64 -19.31 1.99
C LYS A 35 9.19 -20.26 3.09
N GLN A 36 10.12 -20.91 3.79
CA GLN A 36 9.76 -21.79 4.90
C GLN A 36 9.14 -20.99 6.05
N VAL A 37 9.68 -19.80 6.36
CA VAL A 37 9.06 -18.88 7.33
C VAL A 37 7.64 -18.51 6.90
N GLU A 38 7.46 -18.14 5.63
CA GLU A 38 6.17 -17.79 5.05
C GLU A 38 5.16 -18.95 5.15
N GLU A 39 5.56 -20.17 4.80
CA GLU A 39 4.73 -21.38 4.90
C GLU A 39 4.32 -21.69 6.34
N ILE A 40 5.26 -21.59 7.29
CA ILE A 40 5.00 -21.84 8.71
C ILE A 40 4.03 -20.81 9.28
N LEU A 41 4.23 -19.52 8.98
CA LEU A 41 3.34 -18.45 9.43
C LEU A 41 1.93 -18.62 8.84
N ASN A 42 1.81 -18.95 7.55
CA ASN A 42 0.52 -19.25 6.93
C ASN A 42 -0.17 -20.45 7.60
N ASN A 43 0.57 -21.52 7.91
CA ASN A 43 0.03 -22.66 8.64
C ASN A 43 -0.47 -22.28 10.04
N LEU A 44 0.34 -21.54 10.81
CA LEU A 44 -0.01 -21.08 12.16
C LEU A 44 -1.27 -20.19 12.16
N ILE A 45 -1.41 -19.32 11.15
CA ILE A 45 -2.64 -18.53 10.96
C ILE A 45 -3.82 -19.44 10.63
N SER A 46 -3.65 -20.36 9.68
CA SER A 46 -4.72 -21.24 9.22
C SER A 46 -5.30 -22.12 10.32
N ILE A 47 -4.47 -22.52 11.31
CA ILE A 47 -4.91 -23.33 12.45
C ILE A 47 -5.30 -22.49 13.67
N GLY A 48 -5.25 -21.15 13.57
CA GLY A 48 -5.63 -20.24 14.66
C GLY A 48 -4.61 -20.15 15.80
N GLU A 49 -3.40 -20.68 15.63
CA GLU A 49 -2.34 -20.59 16.63
C GLU A 49 -1.63 -19.22 16.64
N LEU A 50 -1.81 -18.42 15.59
CA LEU A 50 -1.24 -17.08 15.45
C LEU A 50 -2.23 -16.17 14.72
N GLU A 51 -2.48 -14.98 15.26
CA GLU A 51 -3.27 -13.96 14.56
C GLU A 51 -2.35 -12.86 13.99
N GLY A 52 -2.32 -12.74 12.67
CA GLY A 52 -1.54 -11.71 11.98
C GLY A 52 -1.78 -11.70 10.48
N SER A 53 -1.11 -10.79 9.80
CA SER A 53 -1.17 -10.62 8.35
C SER A 53 0.19 -10.29 7.77
N PHE A 54 0.36 -10.63 6.49
CA PHE A 54 1.51 -10.21 5.71
C PHE A 54 1.30 -8.79 5.19
N ALA A 55 2.39 -8.02 5.13
CA ALA A 55 2.45 -6.65 4.66
C ALA A 55 3.59 -6.48 3.64
N ASN A 56 3.60 -5.33 2.95
CA ASN A 56 4.68 -4.93 2.04
C ASN A 56 5.04 -6.04 1.01
N LYS A 57 4.06 -6.47 0.20
CA LYS A 57 4.23 -7.53 -0.80
C LYS A 57 4.76 -8.85 -0.20
N ASN A 58 4.23 -9.24 0.95
CA ASN A 58 4.64 -10.44 1.71
C ASN A 58 6.09 -10.46 2.18
N SER A 59 6.74 -9.30 2.30
CA SER A 59 8.09 -9.20 2.88
C SER A 59 8.08 -8.99 4.39
N GLU A 60 6.96 -8.55 4.95
CA GLU A 60 6.77 -8.30 6.37
C GLU A 60 5.58 -9.07 6.94
N PHE A 61 5.65 -9.34 8.23
CA PHE A 61 4.55 -9.90 9.01
C PHE A 61 4.19 -8.95 10.15
N VAL A 62 2.90 -8.85 10.45
CA VAL A 62 2.37 -8.03 11.55
C VAL A 62 1.33 -8.84 12.30
N THR A 63 1.47 -8.99 13.60
CA THR A 63 0.43 -9.56 14.44
C THR A 63 -0.74 -8.60 14.57
N LYS A 64 -1.94 -9.15 14.71
CA LYS A 64 -3.16 -8.34 14.88
C LYS A 64 -3.08 -7.45 16.12
N VAL A 65 -2.42 -7.93 17.19
CA VAL A 65 -2.20 -7.15 18.42
C VAL A 65 -1.32 -5.94 18.13
N LYS A 66 -0.18 -6.13 17.46
CA LYS A 66 0.72 -5.04 17.10
C LYS A 66 0.04 -4.02 16.18
N LEU A 67 -0.71 -4.51 15.19
CA LEU A 67 -1.46 -3.65 14.28
C LEU A 67 -2.50 -2.79 15.03
N LYS A 68 -3.25 -3.39 15.95
CA LYS A 68 -4.21 -2.64 16.80
C LYS A 68 -3.52 -1.59 17.65
N GLN A 69 -2.36 -1.91 18.24
CA GLN A 69 -1.58 -0.96 19.02
C GLN A 69 -1.10 0.22 18.16
N GLU A 70 -0.58 -0.04 16.97
CA GLU A 70 -0.14 1.01 16.04
C GLU A 70 -1.30 1.92 15.62
N VAL A 71 -2.46 1.34 15.31
CA VAL A 71 -3.67 2.12 15.00
C VAL A 71 -4.11 2.95 16.21
N LEU A 72 -4.12 2.35 17.41
CA LEU A 72 -4.52 3.06 18.64
C LEU A 72 -3.60 4.24 18.94
N MET A 73 -2.28 4.07 18.80
CA MET A 73 -1.31 5.15 18.98
C MET A 73 -1.58 6.34 18.06
N ILE A 74 -1.97 6.08 16.80
CA ILE A 74 -2.32 7.13 15.84
C ILE A 74 -3.61 7.84 16.24
N LEU A 75 -4.62 7.08 16.71
CA LEU A 75 -5.90 7.65 17.14
C LEU A 75 -5.76 8.49 18.42
N GLU A 76 -4.91 8.07 19.34
CA GLU A 76 -4.65 8.78 20.61
C GLU A 76 -3.69 9.97 20.44
N ASN A 77 -2.91 10.01 19.36
CA ASN A 77 -2.02 11.12 19.03
C ASN A 77 -2.15 11.55 17.55
N PRO A 78 -3.16 12.38 17.22
CA PRO A 78 -3.43 12.84 15.85
C PRO A 78 -2.26 13.58 15.19
N SER A 79 -1.32 14.13 15.98
CA SER A 79 -0.12 14.80 15.43
C SER A 79 0.80 13.85 14.64
N LEU A 80 0.67 12.53 14.81
CA LEU A 80 1.35 11.52 13.99
C LEU A 80 0.81 11.43 12.55
N ILE A 81 -0.35 12.06 12.27
CA ILE A 81 -1.00 12.09 10.95
C ILE A 81 -0.58 13.34 10.15
N GLU A 82 -0.12 14.39 10.82
CA GLU A 82 0.33 15.65 10.19
C GLU A 82 1.34 15.44 9.05
N PRO A 83 2.39 14.59 9.20
CA PRO A 83 3.32 14.32 8.10
C PRO A 83 2.67 13.65 6.90
N PHE A 84 1.62 12.84 7.11
CA PHE A 84 0.88 12.17 6.03
C PHE A 84 -0.03 13.15 5.27
N ASN A 85 -0.69 14.08 5.97
CA ASN A 85 -1.53 15.11 5.35
C ASN A 85 -0.71 16.02 4.44
N TYR A 86 0.45 16.48 4.91
CA TYR A 86 1.37 17.30 4.12
C TYR A 86 1.81 16.60 2.81
N VAL A 87 2.18 15.31 2.87
CA VAL A 87 2.55 14.55 1.67
C VAL A 87 1.36 14.36 0.74
N ARG A 88 0.16 14.12 1.27
CA ARG A 88 -1.07 13.98 0.47
C ARG A 88 -1.38 15.25 -0.31
N GLU A 89 -1.29 16.41 0.35
CA GLU A 89 -1.51 17.73 -0.27
C GLU A 89 -0.47 18.01 -1.35
N LYS A 90 0.82 17.78 -1.05
CA LYS A 90 1.89 17.98 -2.05
C LYS A 90 1.75 17.05 -3.25
N LYS A 91 1.33 15.79 -3.07
CA LYS A 91 1.07 14.87 -4.18
C LYS A 91 -0.10 15.33 -5.04
N ALA A 92 -1.18 15.83 -4.45
CA ALA A 92 -2.30 16.38 -5.19
C ALA A 92 -1.86 17.55 -6.08
N SER A 93 -1.08 18.49 -5.53
CA SER A 93 -0.54 19.62 -6.32
C SER A 93 0.42 19.18 -7.44
N VAL A 94 1.19 18.11 -7.25
CA VAL A 94 2.09 17.56 -8.29
C VAL A 94 1.29 16.88 -9.40
N GLU A 95 0.24 16.13 -9.08
CA GLU A 95 -0.60 15.47 -10.08
C GLU A 95 -1.40 16.47 -10.91
N GLU A 96 -1.86 17.55 -10.26
CA GLU A 96 -2.50 18.68 -10.92
C GLU A 96 -1.53 19.41 -11.86
N GLY A 97 -0.29 19.66 -11.40
CA GLY A 97 0.79 20.19 -12.23
C GLY A 97 1.14 19.29 -13.42
N LYS A 98 1.19 17.97 -13.25
CA LYS A 98 1.41 17.02 -14.36
C LYS A 98 0.28 17.08 -15.38
N ASN A 99 -0.97 17.12 -14.95
CA ASN A 99 -2.11 17.22 -15.86
C ASN A 99 -2.06 18.51 -16.70
N ILE A 100 -1.65 19.63 -16.10
CA ILE A 100 -1.43 20.90 -16.82
C ILE A 100 -0.29 20.79 -17.84
N VAL A 101 0.82 20.17 -17.47
CA VAL A 101 1.96 19.96 -18.39
C VAL A 101 1.56 19.02 -19.54
N ILE A 102 0.87 17.92 -19.24
CA ILE A 102 0.38 16.98 -20.25
C ILE A 102 -0.58 17.68 -21.21
N SER A 103 -1.59 18.41 -20.71
CA SER A 103 -2.55 19.11 -21.58
C SER A 103 -1.89 20.16 -22.47
N THR A 104 -0.83 20.82 -21.98
CA THR A 104 -0.08 21.82 -22.75
C THR A 104 0.77 21.17 -23.85
N LEU A 105 1.32 19.98 -23.60
CA LEU A 105 2.18 19.27 -24.55
C LEU A 105 1.40 18.44 -25.58
N THR A 106 0.22 17.92 -25.22
CA THR A 106 -0.59 17.04 -26.09
C THR A 106 -1.74 17.77 -26.80
N GLY A 107 -1.93 19.08 -26.55
CA GLY A 107 -2.93 19.90 -27.24
C GLY A 107 -4.38 19.46 -26.98
N VAL A 108 -4.62 18.72 -25.89
CA VAL A 108 -5.96 18.29 -25.49
C VAL A 108 -6.70 19.48 -24.90
N ASN A 109 -7.48 20.16 -25.73
CA ASN A 109 -8.37 21.24 -25.30
C ASN A 109 -9.67 20.64 -24.76
N LYS A 110 -10.35 21.31 -23.82
CA LYS A 110 -11.69 20.89 -23.37
C LYS A 110 -12.76 21.76 -24.00
N CYS A 111 -13.93 21.19 -24.27
CA CYS A 111 -15.08 21.98 -24.72
C CYS A 111 -15.53 22.94 -23.60
N PRO A 112 -15.69 24.25 -23.85
CA PRO A 112 -16.08 25.21 -22.81
C PRO A 112 -17.50 24.99 -22.28
N LYS A 113 -18.36 24.29 -23.03
CA LYS A 113 -19.77 24.07 -22.66
C LYS A 113 -20.01 22.77 -21.90
N CYS A 114 -19.44 21.67 -22.35
CA CYS A 114 -19.67 20.35 -21.75
C CYS A 114 -18.44 19.71 -21.08
N ASN A 115 -17.28 20.39 -21.15
CA ASN A 115 -16.02 20.02 -20.49
C ASN A 115 -15.39 18.68 -20.92
N ILE A 116 -15.83 18.11 -22.05
CA ILE A 116 -15.20 16.92 -22.64
C ILE A 116 -13.85 17.26 -23.28
N SER A 117 -12.89 16.35 -23.20
CA SER A 117 -11.62 16.44 -23.93
C SER A 117 -11.86 16.40 -25.44
N LEU A 118 -11.27 17.35 -26.14
CA LEU A 118 -11.28 17.50 -27.59
C LEU A 118 -9.90 17.13 -28.11
N GLU A 119 -9.87 16.30 -29.13
CA GLU A 119 -8.67 16.09 -29.92
C GLU A 119 -8.45 17.29 -30.84
N SER A 120 -7.18 17.65 -31.08
CA SER A 120 -6.82 18.82 -31.86
C SER A 120 -7.35 18.75 -33.30
N GLY A 121 -8.03 19.82 -33.77
CA GLY A 121 -8.39 20.00 -35.18
C GLY A 121 -9.89 20.03 -35.51
N GLY A 122 -10.78 19.82 -34.53
CA GLY A 122 -12.23 19.96 -34.72
C GLY A 122 -12.71 21.41 -34.65
N LYS A 123 -13.68 21.82 -35.50
CA LYS A 123 -14.35 23.13 -35.45
C LYS A 123 -15.57 23.17 -34.52
N PHE A 124 -16.07 22.00 -34.13
CA PHE A 124 -17.25 21.83 -33.27
C PHE A 124 -17.05 20.66 -32.30
N CYS A 125 -17.65 20.74 -31.11
CA CYS A 125 -17.65 19.67 -30.13
C CYS A 125 -18.54 18.51 -30.60
N PRO A 126 -18.03 17.27 -30.67
CA PRO A 126 -18.80 16.11 -31.14
C PRO A 126 -19.92 15.69 -30.18
N GLN A 127 -19.87 16.12 -28.91
CA GLN A 127 -20.87 15.75 -27.91
C GLN A 127 -22.04 16.75 -27.86
N CYS A 128 -21.76 18.05 -27.89
CA CYS A 128 -22.77 19.08 -27.62
C CYS A 128 -22.98 20.07 -28.79
N GLY A 129 -22.22 19.94 -29.87
CA GLY A 129 -22.35 20.76 -31.07
C GLY A 129 -21.83 22.18 -30.95
N GLU A 130 -21.29 22.59 -29.79
CA GLU A 130 -20.74 23.93 -29.60
C GLU A 130 -19.54 24.16 -30.52
N PRO A 131 -19.44 25.30 -31.23
CA PRO A 131 -18.22 25.65 -31.96
C PRO A 131 -17.02 25.71 -31.01
N VAL A 132 -15.92 25.09 -31.43
CA VAL A 132 -14.65 25.06 -30.69
C VAL A 132 -13.59 25.55 -31.66
N GLY A 133 -13.00 26.71 -31.38
CA GLY A 133 -12.12 27.46 -32.27
C GLY A 133 -11.24 28.39 -31.49
#